data_AF-A0ABD6F449-F1
#
_entry.id   AF-A0ABD6F449-F1
#
_cell.length_a   1.000
_cell.length_b   1.000
_cell.length_c   1.000
_cell.angle_alpha   90.00
_cell.angle_beta   90.00
_cell.angle_gamma   90.00
#
_symmetry.space_group_name_H-M   'P 1'
#
loop_
_entity.id
_entity.type
_entity.pdbx_description
1 polymer ?
#
loop_
_entity_poly.entity_id
_entity_poly.type
_entity_poly.pdbx_seq_one_letter_code
_entity_poly.pdbx_strand_id
1 'polypeptide(L)'
;MTSKCFQKIFTIAPEVRHAFGIPDSVCDVRYYPPFHRSGRLFISVIDLCIRNIFSLEAEMGPVLVMYGRRHYHRQNQGFRASYLPLFAQCIVGYINEYIDKDSSFEKVLKSWRCLMAYITGKLAEGVELERLRAHSLRRKSAL
;
A
#
# COMPACT_ATOMS: atom_id res chain seq x y z
N MET A 1 -13.25 8.05 1.86
CA MET A 1 -11.78 8.16 1.94
C MET A 1 -11.07 7.38 0.83
N THR A 2 -11.19 6.06 0.81
CA THR A 2 -10.47 5.17 -0.13
C THR A 2 -10.62 5.55 -1.59
N SER A 3 -11.85 5.70 -2.06
CA SER A 3 -12.10 5.86 -3.49
C SER A 3 -11.49 7.15 -4.07
N LYS A 4 -11.43 8.24 -3.29
CA LYS A 4 -10.75 9.50 -3.69
C LYS A 4 -9.22 9.35 -3.71
N CYS A 5 -8.62 8.72 -2.70
CA CYS A 5 -7.16 8.47 -2.67
C CYS A 5 -6.72 7.63 -3.86
N PHE A 6 -7.42 6.55 -4.15
CA PHE A 6 -7.09 5.69 -5.28
C PHE A 6 -7.34 6.35 -6.62
N GLN A 7 -8.38 7.19 -6.74
CA GLN A 7 -8.56 7.98 -7.95
C GLN A 7 -7.35 8.91 -8.19
N LYS A 8 -6.83 9.57 -7.15
CA LYS A 8 -5.58 10.35 -7.26
C LYS A 8 -4.39 9.48 -7.67
N ILE A 9 -4.24 8.28 -7.09
CA ILE A 9 -3.19 7.33 -7.47
C ILE A 9 -3.30 6.98 -8.96
N PHE A 10 -4.49 6.65 -9.45
CA PHE A 10 -4.71 6.28 -10.85
C PHE A 10 -4.61 7.47 -11.82
N THR A 11 -4.79 8.70 -11.34
CA THR A 11 -4.49 9.89 -12.14
C THR A 11 -2.98 10.11 -12.27
N ILE A 12 -2.22 9.88 -11.19
CA ILE A 12 -0.76 10.06 -11.18
C ILE A 12 -0.04 8.91 -11.91
N ALA A 13 -0.52 7.68 -11.72
CA ALA A 13 0.04 6.46 -12.30
C ALA A 13 -1.10 5.59 -12.89
N PRO A 14 -1.61 5.92 -14.08
CA PRO A 14 -2.71 5.20 -14.73
C PRO A 14 -2.44 3.71 -14.93
N GLU A 15 -1.18 3.32 -15.14
CA GLU A 15 -0.78 1.94 -15.34
C GLU A 15 -1.06 1.05 -14.10
N VAL A 16 -1.17 1.66 -12.91
CA VAL A 16 -1.51 0.95 -11.67
C VAL A 16 -2.91 0.35 -11.77
N ARG A 17 -3.81 0.91 -12.60
CA ARG A 17 -5.17 0.38 -12.83
C ARG A 17 -5.16 -1.08 -13.28
N HIS A 18 -4.15 -1.48 -14.05
CA HIS A 18 -3.98 -2.85 -14.51
C HIS A 18 -3.77 -3.81 -13.34
N ALA A 19 -3.01 -3.40 -12.31
CA ALA A 19 -2.79 -4.17 -11.08
C ALA A 19 -4.06 -4.43 -10.26
N PHE A 20 -5.10 -3.63 -10.49
CA PHE A 20 -6.40 -3.79 -9.85
C PHE A 20 -7.46 -4.38 -10.79
N GLY A 21 -7.08 -4.78 -12.02
CA GLY A 21 -8.01 -5.29 -13.02
C GLY A 21 -9.13 -4.29 -13.35
N ILE A 22 -8.79 -3.00 -13.39
CA ILE A 22 -9.74 -1.92 -13.70
C ILE A 22 -9.64 -1.63 -15.21
N PRO A 23 -10.71 -1.88 -15.99
CA PRO A 23 -10.74 -1.56 -17.42
C PRO A 23 -10.60 -0.06 -17.69
N ASP A 24 -10.13 0.30 -18.88
CA ASP A 24 -10.02 1.70 -19.31
C ASP A 24 -11.40 2.37 -19.47
N SER A 25 -12.44 1.58 -19.75
CA SER A 25 -13.83 2.05 -19.83
C SER A 25 -14.40 2.52 -18.49
N VAL A 26 -13.77 2.19 -17.36
CA VAL A 26 -14.22 2.61 -16.03
C VAL A 26 -13.72 4.03 -15.76
N CYS A 27 -14.51 5.04 -16.10
CA CYS A 27 -14.16 6.44 -15.83
C CYS A 27 -14.12 6.75 -14.32
N ASP A 28 -15.01 6.13 -13.54
CA ASP A 28 -15.13 6.36 -12.10
C ASP A 28 -14.94 5.07 -11.30
N VAL A 29 -13.76 4.95 -10.69
CA VAL A 29 -13.39 3.79 -9.87
C VAL A 29 -14.20 3.69 -8.58
N ARG A 30 -14.88 4.77 -8.17
CA ARG A 30 -15.68 4.80 -6.94
C ARG A 30 -16.88 3.87 -6.99
N TYR A 31 -17.29 3.43 -8.18
CA TYR A 31 -18.43 2.55 -8.39
C TYR A 31 -18.03 1.17 -8.93
N TYR A 32 -16.74 0.86 -9.02
CA TYR A 32 -16.26 -0.41 -9.59
C TYR A 32 -16.13 -1.49 -8.49
N PRO A 33 -17.03 -2.50 -8.44
CA PRO A 33 -17.11 -3.47 -7.33
C PRO A 33 -15.79 -4.19 -7.00
N PRO A 34 -15.00 -4.66 -8.00
CA PRO A 34 -13.71 -5.31 -7.72
C PRO A 34 -12.72 -4.41 -6.97
N PHE A 35 -12.80 -3.10 -7.19
CA PHE A 35 -11.93 -2.12 -6.55
C PHE A 35 -12.30 -1.84 -5.09
N HIS A 36 -13.59 -1.89 -4.72
CA HIS A 36 -14.04 -1.65 -3.33
C HIS A 36 -13.41 -2.63 -2.35
N ARG A 37 -13.21 -3.90 -2.75
CA ARG A 37 -12.54 -4.90 -1.92
C ARG A 37 -11.12 -4.48 -1.58
N SER A 38 -10.36 -4.06 -2.58
CA SER A 38 -8.97 -3.62 -2.40
C SER A 38 -8.87 -2.37 -1.53
N GLY A 39 -9.76 -1.39 -1.74
CA GLY A 39 -9.85 -0.22 -0.88
C GLY A 39 -10.16 -0.58 0.58
N ARG A 40 -11.12 -1.49 0.82
CA ARG A 40 -11.46 -1.96 2.17
C ARG A 40 -10.28 -2.66 2.85
N LEU A 41 -9.64 -3.59 2.16
CA LEU A 41 -8.47 -4.30 2.70
C LEU A 41 -7.36 -3.34 3.09
N PHE A 42 -7.07 -2.35 2.24
CA PHE A 42 -6.05 -1.36 2.52
C PHE A 42 -6.35 -0.54 3.80
N ILE A 43 -7.59 -0.08 3.98
CA ILE A 43 -7.97 0.62 5.21
C ILE A 43 -7.95 -0.29 6.42
N SER A 44 -8.39 -1.55 6.29
CA SER A 44 -8.33 -2.51 7.38
C SER A 44 -6.89 -2.73 7.86
N VAL A 45 -5.91 -2.72 6.96
CA VAL A 45 -4.49 -2.80 7.35
C VAL A 45 -4.05 -1.56 8.14
N ILE A 46 -4.39 -0.36 7.68
CA ILE A 46 -4.08 0.89 8.40
C ILE A 46 -4.75 0.89 9.78
N ASP A 47 -6.02 0.52 9.86
CA ASP A 47 -6.78 0.42 11.10
C ASP A 47 -6.16 -0.58 12.09
N LEU A 48 -5.75 -1.76 11.62
CA LEU A 48 -5.03 -2.73 12.44
C LEU A 48 -3.69 -2.17 12.96
N CYS A 49 -2.94 -1.43 12.14
CA CYS A 49 -1.73 -0.78 12.60
C CYS A 49 -2.00 0.29 13.68
N ILE A 50 -3.06 1.08 13.53
CA ILE A 50 -3.44 2.09 14.53
C ILE A 50 -3.87 1.43 15.84
N ARG A 51 -4.68 0.37 15.78
CA ARG A 51 -5.11 -0.37 16.97
C ARG A 51 -3.95 -1.02 17.72
N ASN A 52 -2.88 -1.37 17.02
CA ASN A 52 -1.67 -1.96 17.60
C ASN A 52 -0.51 -0.96 17.70
N ILE A 53 -0.76 0.35 17.71
CA ILE A 53 0.32 1.35 17.56
C ILE A 53 1.44 1.24 18.61
N PHE A 54 1.11 0.82 19.84
CA PHE A 54 2.07 0.65 20.93
C PHE A 54 2.89 -0.65 20.85
N SER A 55 2.47 -1.61 20.03
CA SER A 55 3.14 -2.89 19.80
C SER A 55 3.28 -3.17 18.30
N LEU A 56 3.38 -2.11 17.50
CA LEU A 56 3.23 -2.16 16.04
C LEU A 56 4.22 -3.12 15.39
N GLU A 57 5.48 -3.09 15.83
CA GLU A 57 6.53 -3.95 15.28
C GLU A 57 6.27 -5.43 15.54
N ALA A 58 5.87 -5.78 16.77
CA ALA A 58 5.62 -7.16 17.15
C ALA A 58 4.36 -7.71 16.48
N GLU A 59 3.27 -6.93 16.46
CA GLU A 59 1.95 -7.39 16.00
C GLU A 59 1.79 -7.30 14.48
N MET A 60 2.25 -6.19 13.88
CA MET A 60 2.00 -5.91 12.46
C MET A 60 3.24 -6.07 11.57
N GLY A 61 4.46 -5.98 12.11
CA GLY A 61 5.69 -6.13 11.34
C GLY A 61 5.72 -7.42 10.50
N PRO A 62 5.59 -8.62 11.11
CA PRO A 62 5.57 -9.89 10.38
C PRO A 62 4.41 -10.00 9.37
N VAL A 63 3.23 -9.48 9.72
CA VAL A 63 2.03 -9.50 8.86
C VAL A 63 2.26 -8.66 7.59
N LEU A 64 2.82 -7.46 7.75
CA LEU A 64 3.12 -6.56 6.64
C LEU A 64 4.21 -7.13 5.72
N VAL A 65 5.27 -7.72 6.30
CA VAL A 65 6.30 -8.43 5.52
C VAL A 65 5.69 -9.59 4.72
N MET A 66 4.80 -10.38 5.34
CA MET A 66 4.08 -11.45 4.65
C MET A 66 3.23 -10.90 3.49
N TYR A 67 2.54 -9.77 3.65
CA TYR A 67 1.81 -9.14 2.55
C TYR A 67 2.74 -8.66 1.44
N GLY A 68 3.92 -8.13 1.77
CA GLY A 68 4.95 -7.79 0.79
C GLY A 68 5.35 -8.99 -0.06
N ARG A 69 5.63 -10.13 0.57
CA ARG A 69 5.95 -11.40 -0.12
C ARG A 69 4.81 -11.83 -1.06
N ARG A 70 3.56 -11.73 -0.62
CA ARG A 70 2.38 -12.05 -1.46
C ARG A 70 2.28 -11.12 -2.67
N HIS A 71 2.61 -9.84 -2.50
CA HIS A 71 2.61 -8.86 -3.59
C HIS A 71 3.72 -9.11 -4.61
N TYR A 72 4.87 -9.67 -4.22
CA TYR A 72 5.92 -10.08 -5.17
C TYR A 72 5.36 -11.01 -6.27
N HIS A 73 4.51 -11.98 -5.90
CA HIS A 73 3.90 -12.89 -6.87
C HIS A 73 2.81 -12.25 -7.75
N ARG A 74 2.47 -10.98 -7.52
CA ARG A 74 1.50 -10.20 -8.30
C ARG A 74 2.18 -9.33 -9.36
N GLN A 75 3.50 -9.44 -9.55
CA GLN A 75 4.22 -8.69 -10.59
C GLN A 75 3.66 -8.92 -12.00
N ASN A 76 3.28 -10.16 -12.32
CA ASN A 76 2.66 -10.49 -13.62
C ASN A 76 1.26 -9.88 -13.79
N GLN A 77 0.64 -9.42 -12.70
CA GLN A 77 -0.64 -8.70 -12.73
C GLN A 77 -0.40 -7.18 -12.82
N GLY A 78 0.85 -6.72 -12.91
CA GLY A 78 1.21 -5.31 -13.03
C GLY A 78 1.65 -4.66 -11.72
N PHE A 79 1.72 -5.38 -10.60
CA PHE A 79 2.24 -4.81 -9.35
C PHE A 79 3.74 -4.46 -9.48
N ARG A 80 4.13 -3.26 -9.02
CA ARG A 80 5.52 -2.84 -8.87
C ARG A 80 5.73 -2.27 -7.47
N ALA A 81 6.84 -2.64 -6.83
CA ALA A 81 7.19 -2.12 -5.49
C ALA A 81 7.36 -0.59 -5.49
N SER A 82 7.74 0.00 -6.62
CA SER A 82 7.84 1.46 -6.82
C SER A 82 6.50 2.19 -6.64
N TYR A 83 5.36 1.50 -6.63
CA TYR A 83 4.07 2.12 -6.33
C TYR A 83 3.84 2.34 -4.83
N LEU A 84 4.54 1.63 -3.95
CA LEU A 84 4.32 1.75 -2.50
C LEU A 84 4.52 3.19 -1.98
N PRO A 85 5.60 3.93 -2.35
CA PRO A 85 5.76 5.32 -1.93
C PRO A 85 4.64 6.24 -2.44
N LEU A 86 4.15 6.03 -3.67
CA LEU A 86 3.04 6.79 -4.24
C LEU A 86 1.76 6.61 -3.41
N PHE A 87 1.48 5.38 -2.98
CA PHE A 87 0.35 5.09 -2.10
C PHE A 87 0.48 5.82 -0.76
N ALA A 88 1.65 5.76 -0.12
CA ALA A 88 1.91 6.51 1.12
C ALA A 88 1.68 8.02 0.92
N GLN A 89 2.21 8.60 -0.15
CA GLN A 89 2.07 10.02 -0.46
C GLN A 89 0.59 10.40 -0.66
N CYS A 90 -0.18 9.62 -1.41
CA CYS A 90 -1.58 9.92 -1.68
C CYS A 90 -2.46 9.84 -0.43
N ILE A 91 -2.15 8.92 0.49
CA ILE A 91 -2.85 8.83 1.78
C ILE A 91 -2.49 10.03 2.67
N VAL A 92 -1.21 10.34 2.84
CA VAL A 92 -0.78 11.51 3.63
C VAL A 92 -1.33 12.81 3.03
N GLY A 93 -1.33 12.94 1.70
CA GLY A 93 -1.90 14.09 1.02
C GLY A 93 -3.41 14.24 1.22
N TYR A 94 -4.14 13.11 1.27
CA TYR A 94 -5.55 13.13 1.63
C TYR A 94 -5.75 13.58 3.08
N ILE A 95 -5.00 13.01 4.03
CA ILE A 95 -5.06 13.43 5.44
C ILE A 95 -4.79 14.94 5.58
N ASN A 96 -3.79 15.46 4.86
CA ASN A 96 -3.46 16.90 4.86
C ASN A 96 -4.58 17.80 4.30
N GLU A 97 -5.39 17.29 3.38
CA GLU A 97 -6.49 18.04 2.75
C GLU A 97 -7.76 18.03 3.60
N TYR A 98 -8.01 16.96 4.35
CA TYR A 98 -9.32 16.70 4.98
C TYR A 98 -9.31 16.71 6.52
N ILE A 99 -8.16 16.82 7.18
CA ILE A 99 -8.09 16.99 8.65
C ILE A 99 -8.06 18.49 8.98
N ASP A 100 -8.78 18.87 10.05
CA ASP A 100 -8.81 20.23 10.58
C ASP A 100 -7.41 20.73 10.96
N LYS A 101 -7.10 21.96 10.56
CA LYS A 101 -5.77 22.55 10.71
C LYS A 101 -5.64 23.32 12.03
N ASP A 102 -5.82 22.61 13.13
CA ASP A 102 -5.61 23.15 14.47
C ASP A 102 -4.11 23.18 14.86
N SER A 103 -3.81 23.59 16.09
CA SER A 103 -2.44 23.69 16.61
C SER A 103 -1.70 22.34 16.68
N SER A 104 -2.42 21.22 16.61
CA SER A 104 -1.84 19.86 16.62
C SER A 104 -1.61 19.29 15.23
N PHE A 105 -2.11 19.96 14.17
CA PHE A 105 -2.14 19.46 12.80
C PHE A 105 -0.78 18.94 12.30
N GLU A 106 0.29 19.72 12.47
CA GLU A 106 1.63 19.31 12.01
C GLU A 106 2.15 18.05 12.71
N LYS A 107 1.82 17.90 14.00
CA LYS A 107 2.16 16.70 14.77
C LYS A 107 1.38 15.49 14.26
N VAL A 108 0.07 15.65 14.03
CA VAL A 108 -0.79 14.61 13.47
C VAL A 108 -0.29 14.19 12.08
N LEU A 109 0.00 15.15 11.21
CA LEU A 109 0.48 14.89 9.85
C LEU A 109 1.84 14.19 9.85
N LYS A 110 2.76 14.57 10.75
CA LYS A 110 4.04 13.88 10.95
C LYS A 110 3.82 12.43 11.40
N SER A 111 2.91 12.17 12.33
CA SER A 111 2.58 10.81 12.76
C SER A 111 2.02 9.95 11.61
N TRP A 112 1.16 10.51 10.77
CA TRP A 112 0.68 9.82 9.56
C TRP A 112 1.79 9.51 8.57
N ARG A 113 2.74 10.45 8.35
CA ARG A 113 3.93 10.20 7.52
C ARG A 113 4.75 9.04 8.07
N CYS A 114 5.01 9.01 9.37
CA CYS A 114 5.76 7.93 10.02
C CYS A 114 5.04 6.58 9.88
N LEU A 115 3.72 6.53 10.12
CA LEU A 115 2.93 5.30 10.00
C LEU A 115 2.93 4.75 8.57
N MET A 116 2.70 5.62 7.58
CA MET A 116 2.67 5.19 6.17
C MET A 116 4.07 4.77 5.68
N ALA A 117 5.13 5.45 6.11
CA ALA A 117 6.51 5.05 5.84
C ALA A 117 6.83 3.68 6.44
N TYR A 118 6.39 3.42 7.68
CA TYR A 118 6.54 2.12 8.32
C TYR A 118 5.83 1.00 7.52
N ILE A 119 4.55 1.20 7.19
CA ILE A 119 3.74 0.19 6.46
C ILE A 119 4.38 -0.13 5.11
N THR A 120 4.73 0.89 4.33
CA THR A 120 5.32 0.71 3.00
C THR A 120 6.73 0.13 3.06
N GLY A 121 7.52 0.48 4.09
CA GLY A 121 8.83 -0.10 4.35
C GLY A 121 8.77 -1.61 4.59
N LYS A 122 7.87 -2.07 5.46
CA LYS A 122 7.66 -3.51 5.73
C LYS A 122 7.14 -4.28 4.51
N LEU A 123 6.26 -3.66 3.71
CA LEU A 123 5.81 -4.26 2.44
C LEU A 123 6.98 -4.40 1.46
N ALA A 124 7.82 -3.37 1.31
CA ALA A 124 8.98 -3.41 0.44
C ALA A 124 10.02 -4.45 0.90
N GLU A 125 10.25 -4.55 2.21
CA GLU A 125 11.09 -5.59 2.83
C GLU A 125 10.59 -7.00 2.44
N GLY A 126 9.29 -7.25 2.57
CA GLY A 126 8.69 -8.52 2.16
C GLY A 126 8.86 -8.85 0.68
N VAL A 127 8.69 -7.85 -0.20
CA VAL A 127 8.92 -8.02 -1.65
C VAL A 127 10.38 -8.42 -1.92
N GLU A 128 11.32 -7.74 -1.28
CA GLU A 128 12.76 -7.97 -1.47
C GLU A 128 13.19 -9.34 -0.95
N LEU A 129 12.71 -9.74 0.23
CA LEU A 129 12.98 -11.06 0.79
C LEU A 129 12.47 -12.19 -0.13
N GLU A 130 11.31 -12.02 -0.75
CA GLU A 130 10.78 -13.02 -1.69
C GLU A 130 11.58 -13.05 -3.00
N ARG A 131 12.02 -11.89 -3.51
CA ARG A 131 12.91 -11.79 -4.67
C ARG A 131 14.22 -12.55 -4.43
N LEU A 132 14.86 -12.34 -3.29
CA LEU A 132 16.11 -13.01 -2.91
C LEU A 132 15.91 -14.53 -2.78
N ARG A 133 14.80 -14.96 -2.17
CA ARG A 133 14.43 -16.38 -2.06
C ARG A 133 14.25 -17.03 -3.43
N ALA A 134 13.49 -16.41 -4.32
CA ALA A 134 13.25 -16.92 -5.68
C ALA A 134 14.56 -17.03 -6.47
N HIS A 135 15.45 -16.05 -6.34
CA HIS A 135 16.76 -16.07 -6.98
C HIS A 135 17.68 -17.19 -6.42
N SER A 136 17.62 -17.45 -5.11
CA SER A 136 18.36 -18.56 -4.48
C SER A 136 17.87 -19.92 -4.98
N LEU A 137 16.56 -20.13 -5.07
CA LEU A 137 15.97 -21.37 -5.55
C LEU A 137 16.33 -21.66 -7.01
N ARG A 138 16.27 -20.65 -7.89
CA ARG A 138 16.67 -20.79 -9.30
C ARG A 138 18.13 -21.17 -9.47
N ARG A 139 19.02 -20.64 -8.62
CA ARG A 139 20.44 -21.01 -8.64
C ARG A 139 20.67 -22.46 -8.21
N LYS A 140 19.94 -22.94 -7.20
CA LYS A 140 20.02 -24.33 -6.75
C LYS A 140 19.49 -25.34 -7.77
N SER A 141 18.50 -24.97 -8.59
CA SER A 141 17.95 -25.85 -9.63
C SER A 141 18.77 -25.89 -10.92
N ALA A 142 19.76 -25.02 -11.07
CA ALA A 142 20.63 -24.93 -12.24
C ALA A 142 22.00 -25.61 -12.05
N LEU A 143 22.24 -26.13 -10.84
CA LEU A 143 23.38 -26.96 -10.45
C LEU A 143 22.93 -28.42 -10.39
#